data_AF-A0A218Q1B8-F1
#
_entry.id   AF-A0A218Q1B8-F1
#
_cell.length_a   1.000
_cell.length_b   1.000
_cell.length_c   1.000
_cell.angle_alpha   90.00
_cell.angle_beta   90.00
_cell.angle_gamma   90.00
#
_symmetry.space_group_name_H-M   'P 1'
#
loop_
_entity.id
_entity.type
_entity.pdbx_description
1 polymer ?
#
loop_
_entity_poly.entity_id
_entity_poly.type
_entity_poly.pdbx_seq_one_letter_code
_entity_poly.pdbx_strand_id
1 'polypeptide(L)'
;MHKLIPTIALIVSSILITSCGNSPTDTVKETTTNTIEITQTDSQLEDATVSSNETKPSSVDNSSKPPKTEVVSTTPRNPKTQLIANNQPQVGTVKELVTGDIICYATIVDEQGKEHRVGASFEICAESEKYLNKKVRASYKIASLNDCESIEPCGKSRQESIISQMQILGESPTKPQASNSSTFSNGKWTITIGNRNSWSGVNNTGNLTYKGCDAKGNCIDLTGGKVNCRDGKCVMGWVTGNYRYIWSQVITEDGNASPTLIVKQGDREILNATGFKLVPSS
;
A
#
# COMPACT_ATOMS: atom_id res chain seq x y z
N MET A 1 33.64 -59.57 -11.83
CA MET A 1 34.14 -58.71 -12.93
C MET A 1 33.63 -59.29 -14.23
N HIS A 2 32.70 -58.64 -14.92
CA HIS A 2 32.55 -58.67 -16.37
C HIS A 2 31.67 -57.48 -16.76
N LYS A 3 32.26 -56.54 -17.48
CA LYS A 3 31.64 -55.33 -18.02
C LYS A 3 30.89 -55.70 -19.29
N LEU A 4 29.66 -55.22 -19.46
CA LEU A 4 29.00 -55.16 -20.77
C LEU A 4 28.50 -53.74 -21.01
N ILE A 5 29.00 -53.17 -22.11
CA ILE A 5 28.72 -51.84 -22.64
C ILE A 5 27.46 -51.94 -23.52
N PRO A 6 26.50 -51.00 -23.46
CA PRO A 6 25.33 -51.01 -24.32
C PRO A 6 25.61 -50.34 -25.68
N THR A 7 25.21 -51.02 -26.75
CA THR A 7 25.13 -50.50 -28.12
C THR A 7 23.92 -49.58 -28.28
N ILE A 8 24.16 -48.38 -28.81
CA ILE A 8 23.19 -47.36 -29.19
C ILE A 8 22.55 -47.76 -30.52
N ALA A 9 21.23 -47.96 -30.55
CA ALA A 9 20.45 -48.09 -31.77
C ALA A 9 19.72 -46.76 -32.04
N LEU A 10 20.07 -46.14 -33.18
CA LEU A 10 19.55 -44.87 -33.66
C LEU A 10 18.32 -45.18 -34.54
N ILE A 11 17.12 -44.92 -34.05
CA ILE A 11 15.87 -45.07 -34.83
C ILE A 11 15.48 -43.68 -35.33
N VAL A 12 15.75 -43.44 -36.61
CA VAL A 12 15.22 -42.33 -37.40
C VAL A 12 13.80 -42.70 -37.81
N SER A 13 12.80 -42.09 -37.16
CA SER A 13 11.40 -42.22 -37.57
C SER A 13 10.98 -40.98 -38.34
N SER A 14 10.82 -41.15 -39.65
CA SER A 14 10.40 -40.13 -40.60
C SER A 14 8.93 -39.74 -40.39
N ILE A 15 8.70 -38.44 -40.41
CA ILE A 15 7.39 -37.78 -40.29
C ILE A 15 6.61 -38.02 -41.59
N LEU A 16 5.39 -38.56 -41.48
CA LEU A 16 4.37 -38.48 -42.52
C LEU A 16 3.26 -37.55 -42.02
N ILE A 17 3.21 -36.36 -42.60
CA ILE A 17 2.14 -35.37 -42.42
C ILE A 17 1.01 -35.79 -43.37
N THR A 18 -0.13 -36.22 -42.82
CA THR A 18 -1.39 -36.29 -43.57
C THR A 18 -2.28 -35.14 -43.12
N SER A 19 -2.52 -34.25 -44.06
CA SER A 19 -3.43 -33.11 -44.00
C SER A 19 -4.88 -33.61 -44.13
N CYS A 20 -5.75 -33.17 -43.23
CA CYS A 20 -7.18 -33.06 -43.47
C CYS A 20 -7.61 -31.68 -43.00
N GLY A 21 -8.01 -30.86 -43.97
CA GLY A 21 -8.49 -29.50 -43.75
C GLY A 21 -9.92 -29.48 -43.21
N ASN A 22 -10.20 -28.42 -42.46
CA ASN A 22 -11.46 -27.67 -42.53
C ASN A 22 -11.18 -26.26 -41.98
N SER A 23 -11.34 -25.27 -42.85
CA SER A 23 -11.19 -23.84 -42.55
C SER A 23 -12.40 -23.28 -41.80
N PRO A 24 -12.20 -22.34 -40.87
CA PRO A 24 -13.13 -21.25 -40.64
C PRO A 24 -12.78 -20.05 -41.54
N THR A 25 -13.82 -19.47 -42.12
CA THR A 25 -13.85 -18.27 -42.97
C THR A 25 -13.44 -17.01 -42.22
N ASP A 26 -12.38 -16.35 -42.68
CA ASP A 26 -12.16 -14.91 -42.46
C ASP A 26 -12.66 -14.12 -43.67
N THR A 27 -13.54 -13.17 -43.41
CA THR A 27 -13.89 -12.10 -44.36
C THR A 27 -13.26 -10.81 -43.86
N VAL A 28 -12.08 -10.48 -44.38
CA VAL A 28 -11.50 -9.13 -44.29
C VAL A 28 -11.61 -8.50 -45.68
N LYS A 29 -12.32 -7.38 -45.75
CA LYS A 29 -12.27 -6.46 -46.89
C LYS A 29 -11.08 -5.53 -46.69
N GLU A 30 -10.15 -5.54 -47.64
CA GLU A 30 -9.24 -4.41 -47.89
C GLU A 30 -9.99 -3.28 -48.61
N THR A 31 -9.64 -2.03 -48.32
CA THR A 31 -9.40 -0.97 -49.33
C THR A 31 -8.61 0.18 -48.68
N THR A 32 -7.32 0.22 -49.02
CA THR A 32 -6.53 1.35 -49.55
C THR A 32 -6.44 2.71 -48.81
N THR A 33 -5.25 2.93 -48.22
CA THR A 33 -4.27 4.04 -48.40
C THR A 33 -4.76 5.48 -48.69
N ASN A 34 -4.37 6.44 -47.83
CA ASN A 34 -3.60 7.64 -48.23
C ASN A 34 -3.02 8.44 -47.04
N THR A 35 -1.68 8.54 -47.08
CA THR A 35 -0.72 9.60 -46.76
C THR A 35 -1.13 10.90 -46.03
N ILE A 36 -0.45 11.12 -44.90
CA ILE A 36 0.23 12.32 -44.34
C ILE A 36 -0.32 13.73 -44.66
N GLU A 37 -0.69 14.47 -43.62
CA GLU A 37 -0.33 15.89 -43.49
C GLU A 37 -0.08 16.26 -42.01
N ILE A 38 1.14 16.72 -41.73
CA ILE A 38 1.55 17.36 -40.48
C ILE A 38 1.32 18.85 -40.69
N THR A 39 0.61 19.50 -39.78
CA THR A 39 0.57 20.97 -39.77
C THR A 39 0.76 21.47 -38.34
N GLN A 40 1.94 22.05 -38.13
CA GLN A 40 2.22 23.01 -37.07
C GLN A 40 1.35 24.25 -37.27
N THR A 41 0.87 24.85 -36.20
CA THR A 41 0.49 26.27 -36.22
C THR A 41 0.95 26.89 -34.90
N ASP A 42 1.84 27.85 -35.06
CA ASP A 42 2.39 28.76 -34.06
C ASP A 42 1.80 30.15 -34.33
N SER A 43 1.84 31.03 -33.32
CA SER A 43 1.45 32.47 -33.33
C SER A 43 -0.05 32.76 -33.10
N GLN A 44 -0.48 33.80 -32.39
CA GLN A 44 0.19 34.99 -31.88
C GLN A 44 -0.69 35.70 -30.82
N LEU A 45 -0.05 36.53 -30.02
CA LEU A 45 -0.60 37.60 -29.16
C LEU A 45 -1.53 38.56 -29.92
N GLU A 46 -2.58 39.05 -29.27
CA GLU A 46 -3.00 40.45 -29.39
C GLU A 46 -3.72 40.94 -28.12
N ASP A 47 -3.39 42.18 -27.78
CA ASP A 47 -3.71 42.96 -26.59
C ASP A 47 -4.95 43.85 -26.84
N ALA A 48 -5.74 44.14 -25.81
CA ALA A 48 -6.69 45.25 -25.77
C ALA A 48 -7.05 45.64 -24.32
N THR A 49 -6.11 46.32 -23.67
CA THR A 49 -6.23 47.55 -22.85
C THR A 49 -7.62 48.10 -22.41
N VAL A 50 -7.68 48.40 -21.09
CA VAL A 50 -8.21 49.60 -20.38
C VAL A 50 -9.73 49.77 -20.14
N SER A 51 -10.11 49.82 -18.85
CA SER A 51 -10.68 51.05 -18.26
C SER A 51 -10.56 51.10 -16.74
N SER A 52 -9.89 52.16 -16.29
CA SER A 52 -9.82 52.68 -14.92
C SER A 52 -11.18 53.15 -14.42
N ASN A 53 -11.35 53.20 -13.09
CA ASN A 53 -11.98 54.34 -12.42
C ASN A 53 -11.48 54.46 -10.98
N GLU A 54 -10.82 55.58 -10.70
CA GLU A 54 -10.60 56.13 -9.37
C GLU A 54 -11.94 56.39 -8.67
N THR A 55 -11.95 56.39 -7.33
CA THR A 55 -12.35 57.55 -6.51
C THR A 55 -12.20 57.23 -5.01
N LYS A 56 -11.35 58.02 -4.34
CA LYS A 56 -11.35 58.27 -2.88
C LYS A 56 -12.09 59.61 -2.66
N PRO A 57 -12.88 59.81 -1.58
CA PRO A 57 -12.41 60.64 -0.44
C PRO A 57 -12.98 60.15 0.92
N SER A 58 -12.15 59.97 1.96
CA SER A 58 -11.92 60.88 3.11
C SER A 58 -12.91 60.83 4.30
N SER A 59 -12.35 60.51 5.47
CA SER A 59 -12.59 60.98 6.86
C SER A 59 -13.99 60.94 7.49
N VAL A 60 -14.10 60.46 8.74
CA VAL A 60 -14.23 61.29 9.97
C VAL A 60 -13.88 60.48 11.22
N ASP A 61 -13.24 61.20 12.13
CA ASP A 61 -12.66 60.96 13.44
C ASP A 61 -13.68 60.64 14.56
N ASN A 62 -13.24 59.98 15.64
CA ASN A 62 -13.61 60.39 17.00
C ASN A 62 -12.77 59.68 18.09
N SER A 63 -11.82 60.47 18.61
CA SER A 63 -11.22 60.48 19.95
C SER A 63 -11.99 59.80 21.10
N SER A 64 -11.24 59.15 22.00
CA SER A 64 -11.22 59.48 23.43
C SER A 64 -9.98 58.88 24.15
N LYS A 65 -9.36 59.71 25.00
CA LYS A 65 -8.03 59.60 25.63
C LYS A 65 -8.15 59.08 27.12
N PRO A 66 -7.09 59.11 27.98
CA PRO A 66 -6.37 57.97 28.62
C PRO A 66 -6.64 57.93 30.17
N PRO A 67 -5.86 57.29 31.13
CA PRO A 67 -4.43 57.53 31.42
C PRO A 67 -3.56 56.38 32.08
N LYS A 68 -2.24 56.55 31.93
CA LYS A 68 -1.04 56.31 32.78
C LYS A 68 -1.03 55.35 34.01
N THR A 69 -0.12 54.37 33.91
CA THR A 69 1.02 53.93 34.78
C THR A 69 1.12 54.22 36.30
N GLU A 70 1.33 53.15 37.09
CA GLU A 70 2.17 53.00 38.33
C GLU A 70 2.36 51.47 38.59
N VAL A 71 3.50 50.79 38.31
CA VAL A 71 4.80 50.60 38.99
C VAL A 71 4.80 49.67 40.24
N VAL A 72 5.61 48.59 40.15
CA VAL A 72 6.24 47.70 41.17
C VAL A 72 5.60 46.34 41.53
N SER A 73 6.10 45.32 40.83
CA SER A 73 6.77 44.08 41.30
C SER A 73 6.22 43.24 42.46
N THR A 74 5.81 42.01 42.13
CA THR A 74 6.26 40.76 42.82
C THR A 74 6.23 39.57 41.83
N THR A 75 7.38 38.92 41.68
CA THR A 75 7.67 37.72 40.85
C THR A 75 7.31 36.42 41.60
N PRO A 76 7.36 35.20 41.02
CA PRO A 76 6.80 34.67 39.78
C PRO A 76 5.77 33.54 40.06
N ARG A 77 4.60 33.54 39.42
CA ARG A 77 3.78 32.32 39.31
C ARG A 77 3.82 31.82 37.88
N ASN A 78 4.67 30.82 37.69
CA ASN A 78 4.77 29.88 36.59
C ASN A 78 3.55 29.92 35.64
N PRO A 79 3.67 30.46 34.40
CA PRO A 79 2.62 30.27 33.43
C PRO A 79 2.65 28.80 33.04
N LYS A 80 1.80 28.01 33.70
CA LYS A 80 1.21 26.83 33.07
C LYS A 80 0.76 27.31 31.70
N THR A 81 1.47 26.82 30.68
CA THR A 81 1.11 26.87 29.28
C THR A 81 -0.40 26.74 29.18
N GLN A 82 -1.06 27.88 28.97
CA GLN A 82 -2.47 27.88 28.60
C GLN A 82 -2.51 27.09 27.30
N LEU A 83 -3.11 25.91 27.37
CA LEU A 83 -3.54 25.16 26.21
C LEU A 83 -4.38 26.12 25.38
N ILE A 84 -3.77 26.67 24.32
CA ILE A 84 -4.54 27.14 23.17
C ILE A 84 -5.37 25.93 22.81
N ALA A 85 -6.69 26.03 23.00
CA ALA A 85 -7.65 25.06 22.52
C ALA A 85 -7.53 25.09 21.00
N ASN A 86 -6.57 24.32 20.50
CA ASN A 86 -6.30 24.18 19.09
C ASN A 86 -7.53 23.44 18.58
N ASN A 87 -8.38 24.13 17.79
CA ASN A 87 -9.60 23.59 17.19
C ASN A 87 -9.29 22.52 16.11
N GLN A 88 -8.22 21.76 16.31
CA GLN A 88 -7.75 20.71 15.44
C GLN A 88 -8.29 19.39 15.96
N PRO A 89 -9.03 18.62 15.14
CA PRO A 89 -9.64 17.39 15.60
C PRO A 89 -8.57 16.34 15.90
N GLN A 90 -8.44 15.95 17.17
CA GLN A 90 -7.56 14.83 17.53
C GLN A 90 -8.10 13.50 17.01
N VAL A 91 -9.42 13.37 16.85
CA VAL A 91 -10.10 12.18 16.35
C VAL A 91 -11.14 12.61 15.33
N GLY A 92 -11.20 11.91 14.20
CA GLY A 92 -12.21 12.16 13.18
C GLY A 92 -12.06 11.23 11.98
N THR A 93 -12.99 11.34 11.03
CA THR A 93 -12.98 10.56 9.78
C THR A 93 -12.33 11.37 8.67
N VAL A 94 -11.32 10.82 8.01
CA VAL A 94 -10.67 11.47 6.87
C VAL A 94 -11.61 11.38 5.67
N LYS A 95 -12.03 12.52 5.13
CA LYS A 95 -12.86 12.61 3.93
C LYS A 95 -12.05 12.80 2.66
N GLU A 96 -10.98 13.58 2.79
CA GLU A 96 -10.21 14.01 1.64
C GLU A 96 -8.75 14.26 2.05
N LEU A 97 -7.83 13.91 1.14
CA LEU A 97 -6.40 14.19 1.22
C LEU A 97 -5.95 14.69 -0.15
N VAL A 98 -5.47 15.93 -0.21
CA VAL A 98 -5.04 16.57 -1.45
C VAL A 98 -3.63 17.09 -1.28
N THR A 99 -2.71 16.64 -2.12
CA THR A 99 -1.35 17.19 -2.19
C THR A 99 -1.43 18.61 -2.75
N GLY A 100 -1.09 19.61 -1.95
CA GLY A 100 -0.83 20.97 -2.42
C GLY A 100 0.66 21.23 -2.59
N ASP A 101 1.03 22.45 -2.97
CA ASP A 101 2.43 22.75 -3.29
C ASP A 101 3.30 22.93 -2.05
N ILE A 102 2.72 23.40 -0.94
CA ILE A 102 3.44 23.66 0.32
C ILE A 102 3.10 22.65 1.43
N ILE A 103 1.97 21.94 1.32
CA ILE A 103 1.50 21.01 2.34
C ILE A 103 0.46 20.03 1.77
N CYS A 104 0.27 18.89 2.43
CA CYS A 104 -0.91 18.04 2.21
C CYS A 104 -2.12 18.66 2.92
N TYR A 105 -3.22 18.88 2.22
CA TYR A 105 -4.48 19.31 2.82
C TYR A 105 -5.33 18.10 3.20
N ALA A 106 -5.73 18.01 4.46
CA ALA A 106 -6.61 16.96 4.96
C ALA A 106 -7.94 17.54 5.42
N THR A 107 -9.04 16.91 4.99
CA THR A 107 -10.39 17.20 5.48
C THR A 107 -10.80 16.11 6.46
N ILE A 108 -10.99 16.47 7.73
CA ILE A 108 -11.35 15.56 8.83
C ILE A 108 -12.70 15.96 9.41
N VAL A 109 -13.62 15.01 9.48
CA VAL A 109 -14.91 15.17 10.16
C VAL A 109 -14.78 14.71 11.60
N ASP A 110 -14.95 15.61 12.56
CA ASP A 110 -14.86 15.29 13.99
C ASP A 110 -16.04 14.45 14.50
N GLU A 111 -16.04 14.12 15.79
CA GLU A 111 -17.10 13.30 16.41
C GLU A 111 -18.45 14.04 16.50
N GLN A 112 -18.43 15.36 16.39
CA GLN A 112 -19.60 16.23 16.34
C GLN A 112 -20.14 16.39 14.91
N GLY A 113 -19.52 15.75 13.91
CA GLY A 113 -19.90 15.83 12.51
C GLY A 113 -19.45 17.12 11.82
N LYS A 114 -18.58 17.92 12.45
CA LYS A 114 -18.04 19.16 11.88
C LYS A 114 -16.80 18.85 11.05
N GLU A 115 -16.76 19.43 9.84
CA GLU A 115 -15.59 19.31 8.97
C GLU A 115 -14.50 20.31 9.35
N HIS A 116 -13.26 19.84 9.36
CA HIS A 116 -12.07 20.63 9.61
C HIS A 116 -11.07 20.39 8.49
N ARG A 117 -10.67 21.46 7.81
CA ARG A 117 -9.57 21.43 6.86
C ARG A 117 -8.29 21.80 7.59
N VAL A 118 -7.32 20.89 7.60
CA VAL A 118 -6.06 21.02 8.34
C VAL A 118 -4.88 20.63 7.46
N GLY A 119 -3.72 21.21 7.73
CA GLY A 119 -2.47 20.82 7.09
C GLY A 119 -1.97 19.47 7.61
N ALA A 120 -1.34 18.68 6.74
CA ALA A 120 -0.72 17.40 7.01
C ALA A 120 0.64 17.30 6.29
N SER A 121 1.51 16.42 6.73
CA SER A 121 2.77 16.19 6.03
C SER A 121 2.54 15.47 4.69
N PHE A 122 3.47 15.62 3.74
CA PHE A 122 3.36 14.99 2.43
C PHE A 122 3.32 13.46 2.49
N GLU A 123 3.94 12.85 3.51
CA GLU A 123 3.89 11.41 3.74
C GLU A 123 2.45 10.91 3.96
N ILE A 124 1.59 11.71 4.59
CA ILE A 124 0.17 11.37 4.78
C ILE A 124 -0.56 11.32 3.43
N CYS A 125 -0.28 12.28 2.53
CA CYS A 125 -0.86 12.29 1.19
C CYS A 125 -0.32 11.15 0.31
N ALA A 126 0.96 10.79 0.43
CA ALA A 126 1.56 9.67 -0.28
C ALA A 126 0.88 8.33 0.07
N GLU A 127 0.34 8.21 1.29
CA GLU A 127 -0.43 7.06 1.76
C GLU A 127 -1.96 7.33 1.75
N SER A 128 -2.45 8.23 0.90
CA SER A 128 -3.86 8.69 0.93
C SER A 128 -4.89 7.55 0.93
N GLU A 129 -4.69 6.52 0.09
CA GLU A 129 -5.57 5.35 -0.01
C GLU A 129 -5.74 4.60 1.32
N LYS A 130 -4.74 4.64 2.21
CA LYS A 130 -4.78 3.99 3.52
C LYS A 130 -5.72 4.72 4.49
N TYR A 131 -5.85 6.04 4.34
CA TYR A 131 -6.49 6.90 5.33
C TYR A 131 -7.88 7.37 4.90
N LEU A 132 -8.16 7.48 3.60
CA LEU A 132 -9.46 7.92 3.09
C LEU A 132 -10.62 7.07 3.63
N ASN A 133 -11.66 7.75 4.10
CA ASN A 133 -12.86 7.19 4.72
C ASN A 133 -12.61 6.37 6.00
N LYS A 134 -11.44 6.50 6.63
CA LYS A 134 -11.14 5.85 7.91
C LYS A 134 -11.30 6.85 9.05
N LYS A 135 -11.79 6.36 10.19
CA LYS A 135 -11.71 7.09 11.46
C LYS A 135 -10.27 6.99 11.96
N VAL A 136 -9.66 8.11 12.29
CA VAL A 136 -8.25 8.20 12.70
C VAL A 136 -8.10 9.03 13.97
N ARG A 137 -6.97 8.83 14.66
CA ARG A 137 -6.38 9.72 15.66
C ARG A 137 -5.23 10.47 15.00
N ALA A 138 -5.36 11.77 14.86
CA ALA A 138 -4.33 12.64 14.30
C ALA A 138 -3.36 13.10 15.38
N SER A 139 -2.07 13.04 15.08
CA SER A 139 -1.00 13.64 15.89
C SER A 139 -0.41 14.81 15.14
N TYR A 140 -0.12 15.89 15.87
CA TYR A 140 0.29 17.17 15.29
C TYR A 140 1.72 17.52 15.69
N LYS A 141 2.43 18.19 14.79
CA LYS A 141 3.73 18.84 15.06
C LYS A 141 3.73 20.25 14.49
N ILE A 142 4.52 21.13 15.08
CA ILE A 142 4.80 22.43 14.48
C ILE A 142 5.78 22.22 13.32
N ALA A 143 5.37 22.64 12.12
CA ALA A 143 6.19 22.63 10.92
C ALA A 143 6.38 24.06 10.39
N SER A 144 7.56 24.30 9.82
CA SER A 144 7.90 25.55 9.16
C SER A 144 7.49 25.45 7.69
N LEU A 145 6.45 26.17 7.29
CA LEU A 145 5.93 26.19 5.92
C LEU A 145 6.35 27.47 5.21
N ASN A 146 6.63 27.38 3.92
CA ASN A 146 6.92 28.55 3.10
C ASN A 146 5.63 29.31 2.76
N ASP A 147 5.71 30.63 2.68
CA ASP A 147 4.54 31.50 2.55
C ASP A 147 4.05 31.71 1.10
N CYS A 148 4.72 31.16 0.08
CA CYS A 148 4.19 31.14 -1.30
C CYS A 148 4.76 30.02 -2.20
N GLU A 149 4.06 29.77 -3.31
CA GLU A 149 4.32 28.71 -4.30
C GLU A 149 5.26 29.15 -5.46
N SER A 150 5.72 30.42 -5.47
CA SER A 150 6.55 31.00 -6.53
C SER A 150 7.72 31.85 -5.98
N ILE A 151 8.70 32.16 -6.83
CA ILE A 151 9.89 32.95 -6.50
C ILE A 151 9.58 34.47 -6.53
N GLU A 152 9.55 35.01 -5.33
CA GLU A 152 9.84 36.39 -4.89
C GLU A 152 8.74 37.48 -4.81
N PRO A 153 8.67 38.21 -3.65
CA PRO A 153 9.51 38.03 -2.45
C PRO A 153 8.94 36.99 -1.47
N CYS A 154 9.27 35.70 -1.68
CA CYS A 154 9.23 34.64 -0.69
C CYS A 154 10.40 34.81 0.27
N GLY A 155 10.15 34.89 1.56
CA GLY A 155 11.24 35.02 2.53
C GLY A 155 10.84 34.86 3.98
N LYS A 156 9.61 34.43 4.26
CA LYS A 156 9.14 34.16 5.62
C LYS A 156 8.60 32.75 5.65
N SER A 157 9.06 31.97 6.62
CA SER A 157 8.40 30.71 6.95
C SER A 157 7.45 30.96 8.10
N ARG A 158 6.26 30.38 8.01
CA ARG A 158 5.27 30.41 9.08
C ARG A 158 5.25 29.07 9.79
N GLN A 159 5.08 29.11 11.10
CA GLN A 159 4.93 27.90 11.90
C GLN A 159 3.46 27.51 11.96
N GLU A 160 3.13 26.34 11.46
CA GLU A 160 1.78 25.77 11.54
C GLU A 160 1.80 24.41 12.24
N SER A 161 0.74 24.14 13.01
CA SER A 161 0.50 22.81 13.59
C SER A 161 -0.14 21.92 12.53
N ILE A 162 0.62 20.95 12.03
CA ILE A 162 0.22 20.08 10.94
C ILE A 162 0.18 18.63 11.41
N ILE A 163 -0.64 17.81 10.76
CA ILE A 163 -0.70 16.37 11.03
C ILE A 163 0.62 15.73 10.59
N SER A 164 1.33 15.16 11.54
CA SER A 164 2.55 14.39 11.29
C SER A 164 2.29 12.89 11.22
N GLN A 165 1.24 12.41 11.88
CA GLN A 165 0.90 10.99 11.95
C GLN A 165 -0.62 10.81 12.08
N MET A 166 -1.14 9.75 11.46
CA MET A 166 -2.53 9.30 11.62
C MET A 166 -2.56 7.83 12.03
N GLN A 167 -3.26 7.54 13.12
CA GLN A 167 -3.54 6.18 13.59
C GLN A 167 -5.01 5.84 13.34
N ILE A 168 -5.33 4.79 12.59
CA ILE A 168 -6.73 4.39 12.37
C ILE A 168 -7.35 3.89 13.68
N LEU A 169 -8.56 4.37 14.01
CA LEU A 169 -9.35 4.03 15.19
C LEU A 169 -10.65 3.33 14.75
N GLY A 170 -10.96 2.15 15.30
CA GLY A 170 -12.21 1.44 15.00
C GLY A 170 -12.10 0.39 13.91
N GLU A 171 -10.93 0.24 13.31
CA GLU A 171 -10.48 -1.08 12.88
C GLU A 171 -9.99 -1.81 14.13
N SER A 172 -10.73 -2.82 14.62
CA SER A 172 -10.05 -3.93 15.31
C SER A 172 -8.93 -4.34 14.37
N PRO A 173 -7.65 -4.33 14.80
CA PRO A 173 -6.47 -4.17 13.93
C PRO A 173 -6.72 -4.92 12.65
N THR A 174 -7.14 -4.19 11.60
CA THR A 174 -7.70 -4.85 10.42
C THR A 174 -6.50 -5.35 9.66
N LYS A 175 -6.19 -6.58 10.03
CA LYS A 175 -5.01 -7.40 9.80
C LYS A 175 -3.73 -6.73 10.30
N PRO A 176 -2.94 -7.34 11.22
CA PRO A 176 -1.50 -7.13 11.12
C PRO A 176 -1.17 -7.31 9.64
N GLN A 177 -0.43 -6.39 9.03
CA GLN A 177 0.29 -6.64 7.78
C GLN A 177 0.63 -8.11 7.79
N ALA A 178 -0.09 -8.92 6.99
CA ALA A 178 -0.27 -10.35 7.24
C ALA A 178 1.09 -10.85 7.65
N SER A 179 1.24 -11.22 8.94
CA SER A 179 2.54 -11.36 9.57
C SER A 179 3.42 -12.03 8.52
N ASN A 180 4.44 -11.31 8.02
CA ASN A 180 5.02 -11.70 6.72
C ASN A 180 5.52 -13.16 6.76
N SER A 181 5.65 -13.68 7.98
CA SER A 181 5.67 -15.09 8.31
C SER A 181 4.49 -15.56 9.17
N SER A 182 4.04 -16.80 8.97
CA SER A 182 3.16 -17.51 9.91
C SER A 182 3.72 -18.88 10.25
N THR A 183 3.69 -19.24 11.53
CA THR A 183 4.22 -20.52 12.03
C THR A 183 3.08 -21.43 12.47
N PHE A 184 3.14 -22.68 12.04
CA PHE A 184 2.17 -23.72 12.35
C PHE A 184 2.88 -24.91 12.96
N SER A 185 2.25 -25.58 13.93
CA SER A 185 2.76 -26.82 14.50
C SER A 185 1.66 -27.83 14.74
N ASN A 186 2.00 -29.12 14.58
CA ASN A 186 1.17 -30.24 15.01
C ASN A 186 1.88 -31.12 16.07
N GLY A 187 2.93 -30.58 16.70
CA GLY A 187 3.76 -31.28 17.69
C GLY A 187 4.84 -32.20 17.09
N LYS A 188 4.68 -32.65 15.83
CA LYS A 188 5.72 -33.42 15.11
C LYS A 188 6.52 -32.56 14.15
N TRP A 189 5.85 -31.59 13.53
CA TRP A 189 6.40 -30.68 12.55
C TRP A 189 6.10 -29.24 12.96
N THR A 190 7.07 -28.37 12.74
CA THR A 190 6.91 -26.92 12.86
C THR A 190 7.23 -26.29 11.52
N ILE A 191 6.22 -25.67 10.90
CA ILE A 191 6.28 -25.10 9.56
C ILE A 191 6.12 -23.59 9.66
N THR A 192 7.10 -22.87 9.16
CA THR A 192 7.09 -21.41 9.08
C THR A 192 7.01 -21.01 7.61
N ILE A 193 5.95 -20.30 7.24
CA ILE A 193 5.73 -19.81 5.86
C ILE A 193 5.92 -18.31 5.86
N GLY A 194 7.00 -17.86 5.23
CA GLY A 194 7.40 -16.47 5.12
C GLY A 194 7.14 -15.85 3.75
N ASN A 195 7.41 -14.55 3.66
CA ASN A 195 7.20 -13.73 2.47
C ASN A 195 5.78 -13.84 1.90
N ARG A 196 4.76 -13.94 2.78
CA ARG A 196 3.36 -14.17 2.37
C ARG A 196 2.77 -13.00 1.57
N ASN A 197 3.28 -11.79 1.79
CA ASN A 197 2.87 -10.59 1.05
C ASN A 197 3.39 -10.55 -0.40
N SER A 198 4.30 -11.45 -0.79
CA SER A 198 4.79 -11.54 -2.17
C SER A 198 3.74 -12.05 -3.16
N TRP A 199 2.63 -12.60 -2.67
CA TRP A 199 1.53 -13.06 -3.51
C TRP A 199 0.63 -11.90 -3.92
N SER A 200 0.49 -11.68 -5.22
CA SER A 200 -0.32 -10.59 -5.79
C SER A 200 -1.82 -10.86 -5.82
N GLY A 201 -2.29 -11.99 -5.28
CA GLY A 201 -3.67 -12.46 -5.44
C GLY A 201 -3.93 -13.23 -6.74
N VAL A 202 -2.95 -13.30 -7.65
CA VAL A 202 -3.05 -14.04 -8.92
C VAL A 202 -2.50 -15.46 -8.76
N ASN A 203 -3.18 -16.45 -9.33
CA ASN A 203 -2.74 -17.84 -9.24
C ASN A 203 -1.35 -18.06 -9.87
N ASN A 204 -0.58 -18.95 -9.25
CA ASN A 204 0.81 -19.29 -9.60
C ASN A 204 1.81 -18.13 -9.45
N THR A 205 1.47 -17.07 -8.70
CA THR A 205 2.41 -16.01 -8.32
C THR A 205 2.88 -16.16 -6.86
N GLY A 206 3.75 -15.27 -6.42
CA GLY A 206 4.40 -15.33 -5.10
C GLY A 206 5.89 -15.62 -5.17
N ASN A 207 6.55 -15.43 -4.04
CA ASN A 207 7.94 -15.82 -3.77
C ASN A 207 8.06 -16.23 -2.29
N LEU A 208 7.17 -17.12 -1.85
CA LEU A 208 7.05 -17.47 -0.44
C LEU A 208 8.29 -18.25 0.01
N THR A 209 8.65 -18.11 1.28
CA THR A 209 9.66 -18.93 1.92
C THR A 209 9.01 -20.00 2.79
N TYR A 210 9.68 -21.12 2.94
CA TYR A 210 9.26 -22.24 3.77
C TYR A 210 10.42 -22.65 4.65
N LYS A 211 10.19 -22.79 5.95
CA LYS A 211 11.08 -23.47 6.88
C LYS A 211 10.30 -24.56 7.59
N GLY A 212 10.65 -25.81 7.36
CA GLY A 212 10.02 -26.96 7.99
C GLY A 212 11.01 -27.69 8.88
N CYS A 213 10.69 -27.83 10.17
CA CYS A 213 11.52 -28.54 11.14
C CYS A 213 10.77 -29.75 11.72
N ASP A 214 11.49 -30.86 11.93
CA ASP A 214 10.99 -32.00 12.70
C ASP A 214 11.09 -31.74 14.22
N ALA A 215 10.55 -32.65 15.02
CA ALA A 215 10.60 -32.57 16.49
C ALA A 215 12.02 -32.65 17.10
N LYS A 216 13.03 -33.06 16.31
CA LYS A 216 14.44 -33.11 16.72
C LYS A 216 15.17 -31.80 16.38
N GLY A 217 14.52 -30.87 15.68
CA GLY A 217 15.11 -29.61 15.24
C GLY A 217 15.84 -29.68 13.90
N ASN A 218 15.73 -30.78 13.15
CA ASN A 218 16.27 -30.83 11.79
C ASN A 218 15.35 -30.05 10.87
N CYS A 219 15.90 -29.02 10.22
CA CYS A 219 15.12 -28.10 9.39
C CYS A 219 15.53 -28.14 7.92
N ILE A 220 14.59 -27.81 7.05
CA ILE A 220 14.83 -27.47 5.64
C ILE A 220 14.26 -26.09 5.35
N ASP A 221 15.01 -25.29 4.60
CA ASP A 221 14.61 -23.97 4.14
C ASP A 221 14.46 -23.97 2.61
N LEU A 222 13.34 -23.44 2.11
CA LEU A 222 13.02 -23.34 0.69
C LEU A 222 12.54 -21.92 0.36
N THR A 223 12.78 -21.50 -0.88
CA THR A 223 12.35 -20.21 -1.43
C THR A 223 11.63 -20.42 -2.76
N GLY A 224 11.08 -19.36 -3.36
CA GLY A 224 10.41 -19.44 -4.66
C GLY A 224 9.00 -20.03 -4.62
N GLY A 225 8.40 -20.13 -3.43
CA GLY A 225 7.07 -20.71 -3.27
C GLY A 225 5.99 -19.94 -4.01
N LYS A 226 5.05 -20.66 -4.60
CA LYS A 226 3.91 -20.11 -5.37
C LYS A 226 2.59 -20.42 -4.71
N VAL A 227 1.61 -19.55 -4.90
CA VAL A 227 0.25 -19.70 -4.36
C VAL A 227 -0.74 -19.92 -5.49
N ASN A 228 -1.64 -20.87 -5.31
CA ASN A 228 -2.77 -21.13 -6.19
C ASN A 228 -4.02 -21.34 -5.34
N CYS A 229 -5.02 -20.50 -5.50
CA CYS A 229 -6.30 -20.59 -4.83
C CYS A 229 -7.40 -20.87 -5.86
N ARG A 230 -8.11 -21.99 -5.67
CA ARG A 230 -9.19 -22.43 -6.54
C ARG A 230 -10.20 -23.23 -5.72
N ASP A 231 -11.49 -23.06 -6.01
CA ASP A 231 -12.58 -23.84 -5.41
C ASP A 231 -12.56 -23.83 -3.87
N GLY A 232 -12.37 -22.64 -3.29
CA GLY A 232 -12.34 -22.47 -1.83
C GLY A 232 -11.13 -23.10 -1.14
N LYS A 233 -10.07 -23.47 -1.87
CA LYS A 233 -8.85 -24.03 -1.30
C LYS A 233 -7.63 -23.29 -1.84
N CYS A 234 -6.76 -22.86 -0.94
CA CYS A 234 -5.46 -22.30 -1.27
C CYS A 234 -4.36 -23.35 -1.09
N VAL A 235 -3.49 -23.43 -2.09
CA VAL A 235 -2.32 -24.32 -2.12
C VAL A 235 -1.08 -23.45 -2.29
N MET A 236 -0.13 -23.62 -1.40
CA MET A 236 1.21 -23.04 -1.47
C MET A 236 2.20 -24.17 -1.77
N GLY A 237 3.06 -23.97 -2.77
CA GLY A 237 3.92 -25.03 -3.29
C GLY A 237 5.37 -24.60 -3.45
N TRP A 238 6.30 -25.46 -3.06
CA TRP A 238 7.74 -25.33 -3.31
C TRP A 238 8.27 -26.56 -4.04
N VAL A 239 9.21 -26.35 -4.95
CA VAL A 239 9.87 -27.41 -5.71
C VAL A 239 11.37 -27.31 -5.51
N THR A 240 12.02 -28.42 -5.14
CA THR A 240 13.48 -28.52 -5.03
C THR A 240 13.94 -29.88 -5.55
N GLY A 241 14.68 -29.86 -6.67
CA GLY A 241 15.01 -31.10 -7.39
C GLY A 241 13.74 -31.91 -7.73
N ASN A 242 13.71 -33.18 -7.31
CA ASN A 242 12.56 -34.07 -7.49
C ASN A 242 11.54 -34.00 -6.34
N TYR A 243 11.68 -33.07 -5.40
CA TYR A 243 10.76 -32.93 -4.27
C TYR A 243 9.76 -31.81 -4.48
N ARG A 244 8.52 -32.05 -4.06
CA ARG A 244 7.43 -31.06 -4.02
C ARG A 244 6.86 -30.98 -2.62
N TYR A 245 6.82 -29.77 -2.06
CA TYR A 245 6.26 -29.48 -0.76
C TYR A 245 4.98 -28.70 -0.98
N ILE A 246 3.86 -29.26 -0.54
CA ILE A 246 2.52 -28.76 -0.84
C ILE A 246 1.85 -28.47 0.49
N TRP A 247 1.64 -27.20 0.77
CA TRP A 247 0.87 -26.74 1.91
C TRP A 247 -0.51 -26.32 1.46
N SER A 248 -1.56 -26.94 1.97
CA SER A 248 -2.92 -26.67 1.53
C SER A 248 -3.86 -26.35 2.68
N GLN A 249 -4.73 -25.38 2.48
CA GLN A 249 -5.69 -24.92 3.47
C GLN A 249 -7.02 -24.57 2.77
N VAL A 250 -8.13 -25.00 3.37
CA VAL A 250 -9.46 -24.59 2.94
C VAL A 250 -9.71 -23.16 3.41
N ILE A 251 -10.39 -22.37 2.59
CA ILE A 251 -10.83 -21.03 2.95
C ILE A 251 -12.15 -21.19 3.70
N THR A 252 -12.15 -20.86 4.99
CA THR A 252 -13.36 -20.79 5.82
C THR A 252 -13.65 -19.35 6.18
N GLU A 253 -14.91 -19.02 6.48
CA GLU A 253 -15.33 -17.67 6.86
C GLU A 253 -14.55 -17.14 8.08
N ASP A 254 -14.26 -18.03 9.02
CA ASP A 254 -13.50 -17.76 10.24
C ASP A 254 -11.97 -17.87 10.06
N GLY A 255 -11.49 -18.33 8.90
CA GLY A 255 -10.07 -18.49 8.59
C GLY A 255 -9.33 -19.56 9.40
N ASN A 256 -10.04 -20.40 10.16
CA ASN A 256 -9.44 -21.32 11.14
C ASN A 256 -9.22 -22.74 10.60
N ALA A 257 -9.42 -22.99 9.31
CA ALA A 257 -9.21 -24.31 8.73
C ALA A 257 -7.79 -24.82 9.01
N SER A 258 -7.67 -26.04 9.55
CA SER A 258 -6.38 -26.66 9.78
C SER A 258 -5.71 -27.01 8.45
N PRO A 259 -4.47 -26.56 8.21
CA PRO A 259 -3.77 -26.85 6.97
C PRO A 259 -3.21 -28.28 6.94
N THR A 260 -2.89 -28.74 5.74
CA THR A 260 -2.28 -30.04 5.46
C THR A 260 -0.97 -29.85 4.70
N LEU A 261 0.09 -30.51 5.16
CA LEU A 261 1.37 -30.61 4.46
C LEU A 261 1.48 -31.96 3.74
N ILE A 262 1.72 -31.92 2.44
CA ILE A 262 2.04 -33.10 1.63
C ILE A 262 3.44 -32.90 1.05
N VAL A 263 4.30 -33.90 1.17
CA VAL A 263 5.61 -33.92 0.49
C VAL A 263 5.65 -35.10 -0.45
N LYS A 264 6.04 -34.83 -1.70
CA LYS A 264 6.20 -35.85 -2.74
C LYS A 264 7.64 -35.87 -3.24
N GLN A 265 8.14 -37.06 -3.55
CA GLN A 265 9.37 -37.28 -4.30
C GLN A 265 8.99 -37.93 -5.64
N GLY A 266 9.10 -37.19 -6.73
CA GLY A 266 8.41 -37.54 -7.97
C GLY A 266 6.91 -37.70 -7.71
N ASP A 267 6.33 -38.80 -8.14
CA ASP A 267 4.90 -39.08 -7.96
C ASP A 267 4.56 -39.77 -6.65
N ARG A 268 5.58 -40.20 -5.88
CA ARG A 268 5.38 -40.86 -4.61
C ARG A 268 5.16 -39.85 -3.49
N GLU A 269 4.04 -39.95 -2.80
CA GLU A 269 3.81 -39.27 -1.53
C GLU A 269 4.67 -39.90 -0.43
N ILE A 270 5.49 -39.09 0.23
CA ILE A 270 6.40 -39.51 1.30
C ILE A 270 6.03 -38.90 2.65
N LEU A 271 5.20 -37.85 2.66
CA LEU A 271 4.65 -37.26 3.88
C LEU A 271 3.24 -36.75 3.61
N ASN A 272 2.34 -37.00 4.56
CA ASN A 272 1.02 -36.41 4.66
C ASN A 272 0.74 -36.09 6.13
N ALA A 273 0.82 -34.82 6.48
CA ALA A 273 0.72 -34.34 7.85
C ALA A 273 -0.44 -33.36 7.98
N THR A 274 -1.28 -33.58 8.98
CA THR A 274 -2.47 -32.78 9.31
C THR A 274 -2.41 -32.31 10.76
N GLY A 275 -3.46 -31.64 11.24
CA GLY A 275 -3.58 -31.22 12.64
C GLY A 275 -2.70 -30.04 13.02
N PHE A 276 -2.28 -29.26 12.02
CA PHE A 276 -1.52 -28.03 12.24
C PHE A 276 -2.39 -26.96 12.89
N LYS A 277 -1.82 -26.29 13.89
CA LYS A 277 -2.39 -25.12 14.55
C LYS A 277 -1.45 -23.94 14.43
N LEU A 278 -2.00 -22.75 14.29
CA LEU A 278 -1.22 -21.51 14.29
C LEU A 278 -0.53 -21.36 15.65
N VAL A 279 0.77 -21.10 15.63
CA VAL A 279 1.56 -20.76 16.81
C VAL A 279 1.64 -19.23 16.86
N PRO A 280 1.11 -18.57 17.91
CA PRO A 280 1.22 -17.12 18.05
C PRO A 280 2.68 -16.68 18.04
N SER A 281 3.00 -15.61 17.31
CA SER A 281 4.29 -14.94 17.45
C SER A 281 4.34 -14.27 18.82
N SER A 282 5.26 -14.73 19.68
CA SER A 282 5.57 -14.13 20.99
C SER A 282 6.13 -12.73 20.88
#